data_AF-A0A7X8X9W9-F1
#
_entry.id   AF-A0A7X8X9W9-F1
#
_cell.length_a   1.000
_cell.length_b   1.000
_cell.length_c   1.000
_cell.angle_alpha   90.00
_cell.angle_beta   90.00
_cell.angle_gamma   90.00
#
_symmetry.space_group_name_H-M   'P 1'
#
loop_
_entity.id
_entity.type
_entity.pdbx_description
1 polymer ?
#
loop_
_entity_poly.entity_id
_entity_poly.type
_entity_poly.pdbx_seq_one_letter_code
_entity_poly.pdbx_strand_id
1 'polypeptide(L)' 'MTSDILVNVGDKRFKDLNSRYKAISGENLPMAMIPYPCPYDELKNNIKACELAGEDLLPEIYNWDLSGEVFY' A
#
# COMPACT_ATOMS: atom_id res chain seq x y z
N MET A 1 -17.46 15.40 5.88
CA MET A 1 -17.27 14.13 6.60
C MET A 1 -17.01 13.06 5.55
N THR A 2 -15.76 12.92 5.11
CA THR A 2 -15.33 11.77 4.33
C THR A 2 -15.32 10.60 5.31
N SER A 3 -16.28 9.70 5.21
CA SER A 3 -16.24 8.46 5.98
C SER A 3 -14.92 7.77 5.64
N ASP A 4 -14.05 7.54 6.62
CA ASP A 4 -12.82 6.78 6.47
C ASP A 4 -13.18 5.33 6.12
N ILE A 5 -13.41 5.08 4.83
CA ILE A 5 -13.65 3.74 4.32
C ILE A 5 -12.30 3.02 4.43
N LEU A 6 -12.24 2.04 5.32
CA LEU A 6 -11.08 1.18 5.49
C LEU A 6 -10.81 0.38 4.22
N VAL A 7 -9.54 0.09 3.95
CA VAL A 7 -9.16 -0.80 2.85
C VAL A 7 -9.75 -2.19 3.08
N ASN A 8 -10.54 -2.66 2.11
CA ASN A 8 -11.10 -4.01 2.09
C ASN A 8 -10.64 -4.75 0.83
N VAL A 9 -9.97 -5.89 1.00
CA VAL A 9 -9.43 -6.69 -0.10
C VAL A 9 -10.51 -7.27 -1.03
N GLY A 10 -11.74 -7.41 -0.54
CA GLY A 10 -12.89 -7.85 -1.34
C GLY A 10 -13.44 -6.76 -2.27
N ASP A 11 -13.11 -5.49 -2.04
CA ASP A 11 -13.67 -4.38 -2.80
C ASP A 11 -13.05 -4.23 -4.18
N LYS A 12 -13.88 -3.84 -5.15
CA LYS A 12 -13.42 -3.47 -6.50
C LYS A 12 -12.38 -2.35 -6.47
N ARG A 13 -12.49 -1.43 -5.51
CA ARG A 13 -11.57 -0.31 -5.32
C ARG A 13 -10.17 -0.78 -4.93
N PHE A 14 -10.09 -1.82 -4.09
CA PHE A 14 -8.82 -2.43 -3.74
C PHE A 14 -8.16 -3.09 -4.95
N LYS A 15 -8.94 -3.79 -5.78
CA LYS A 15 -8.41 -4.40 -7.02
C LYS A 15 -7.78 -3.37 -7.97
N ASP A 16 -8.36 -2.17 -8.04
CA ASP A 16 -7.79 -1.05 -8.79
C ASP A 16 -6.45 -0.59 -8.20
N LEU A 17 -6.41 -0.33 -6.89
CA LEU A 17 -5.17 0.03 -6.18
C LEU A 17 -4.07 -1.02 -6.34
N ASN A 18 -4.40 -2.30 -6.17
CA ASN A 18 -3.46 -3.41 -6.34
C ASN A 18 -2.91 -3.47 -7.78
N SER A 19 -3.76 -3.23 -8.78
CA SER A 19 -3.33 -3.23 -10.19
C SER A 19 -2.39 -2.05 -10.49
N ARG A 20 -2.69 -0.87 -9.94
CA ARG A 20 -1.84 0.32 -10.06
C ARG A 20 -0.48 0.12 -9.40
N TYR A 21 -0.46 -0.38 -8.17
CA TYR A 21 0.78 -0.72 -7.48
C TYR A 21 1.61 -1.75 -8.27
N LYS A 22 0.97 -2.82 -8.77
CA LYS A 22 1.63 -3.85 -9.57
C LYS A 22 2.26 -3.32 -10.86
N ALA A 23 1.70 -2.26 -11.45
CA ALA A 23 2.29 -1.63 -12.63
C ALA A 23 3.63 -0.93 -12.32
N ILE A 24 3.88 -0.58 -11.06
CA ILE A 24 5.09 0.12 -10.60
C ILE A 24 6.11 -0.89 -10.06
N SER A 25 5.68 -1.74 -9.11
CA SER A 25 6.58 -2.66 -8.40
C SER A 25 6.75 -4.01 -9.10
N GLY A 26 5.85 -4.36 -10.04
CA GLY A 26 5.77 -5.70 -10.63
C GLY A 26 5.08 -6.74 -9.72
N GLU A 27 4.81 -6.38 -8.46
CA GLU A 27 4.29 -7.29 -7.44
C GLU A 27 2.88 -6.90 -6.98
N ASN A 28 2.17 -7.83 -6.33
CA ASN A 28 0.90 -7.49 -5.69
C ASN A 28 1.18 -6.70 -4.41
N LEU A 29 0.26 -5.79 -4.08
CA LEU A 29 0.31 -4.98 -2.87
C LEU A 29 0.38 -5.87 -1.62
N PRO A 30 1.46 -5.78 -0.82
CA PRO A 30 1.66 -6.65 0.33
C PRO A 30 0.83 -6.17 1.52
N MET A 31 -0.47 -6.46 1.50
CA MET A 31 -1.42 -6.04 2.55
C MET A 31 -1.02 -6.47 3.97
N ALA A 32 -0.25 -7.55 4.12
CA ALA A 32 0.26 -8.00 5.41
C ALA A 32 1.27 -7.02 6.04
N MET A 33 1.92 -6.19 5.22
CA MET A 33 2.91 -5.20 5.65
C MET A 33 2.32 -3.79 5.77
N ILE A 34 1.07 -3.59 5.32
CA ILE A 34 0.38 -2.30 5.45
C ILE A 34 -0.19 -2.20 6.88
N PRO A 35 0.11 -1.12 7.63
CA PRO A 35 -0.42 -0.92 8.98
C PRO A 35 -1.95 -1.00 9.02
N TYR A 36 -2.50 -1.72 10.00
CA TYR A 36 -3.95 -1.78 10.22
C TYR A 36 -4.36 -0.96 11.46
N PRO A 37 -5.45 -0.17 11.40
CA PRO A 37 -6.32 0.08 10.25
C PRO A 37 -5.73 1.10 9.26
N CYS A 38 -5.82 0.79 7.95
CA CYS A 38 -5.42 1.72 6.89
C CYS A 38 -6.64 2.33 6.20
N PRO A 39 -6.79 3.67 6.21
CA PRO A 39 -7.78 4.37 5.40
C PRO A 39 -7.51 4.19 3.91
N TYR A 40 -8.57 4.02 3.11
CA TYR A 40 -8.44 3.86 1.66
C TYR A 40 -7.74 5.04 0.99
N ASP A 41 -8.05 6.26 1.40
CA ASP A 41 -7.47 7.46 0.81
C ASP A 41 -5.98 7.60 1.13
N GLU A 42 -5.55 7.15 2.31
CA GLU A 42 -4.13 7.11 2.67
C GLU A 42 -3.37 6.15 1.76
N LEU A 43 -3.83 4.91 1.65
CA LEU A 43 -3.21 3.92 0.77
C LEU A 43 -3.17 4.40 -0.69
N LYS A 44 -4.26 5.01 -1.16
CA LYS A 44 -4.35 5.58 -2.51
C LYS A 44 -3.32 6.68 -2.73
N ASN A 45 -3.09 7.55 -1.75
CA ASN A 45 -2.10 8.63 -1.83
C ASN A 45 -0.68 8.06 -1.84
N ASN A 46 -0.40 7.04 -1.02
CA ASN A 46 0.91 6.39 -0.97
C ASN A 46 1.23 5.68 -2.29
N ILE A 47 0.27 4.96 -2.87
CA ILE A 47 0.43 4.36 -4.22
C ILE A 47 0.64 5.44 -5.27
N LYS A 48 -0.06 6.57 -5.18
CA LYS A 48 0.14 7.69 -6.11
C LYS A 48 1.56 8.29 -5.97
N ALA A 49 2.13 8.34 -4.77
CA ALA A 49 3.51 8.76 -4.58
C ALA A 49 4.49 7.79 -5.28
N CYS A 50 4.25 6.48 -5.17
CA CYS A 50 5.03 5.46 -5.90
C CYS A 50 4.91 5.65 -7.42
N GLU A 51 3.72 5.94 -7.94
CA GLU A 51 3.51 6.19 -9.39
C GLU A 51 4.30 7.40 -9.88
N LEU A 52 4.36 8.46 -9.06
CA LEU A 52 5.07 9.69 -9.41
C LEU A 52 6.59 9.52 -9.33
N ALA A 53 7.08 8.69 -8.41
CA ALA A 53 8.48 8.36 -8.29
C ALA A 53 8.95 7.33 -9.33
N GLY A 54 8.03 6.48 -9.82
CA GLY A 54 8.33 5.39 -10.73
C GLY A 54 8.96 4.17 -10.05
N GLU A 55 8.94 4.12 -8.71
CA GLU A 55 9.47 3.04 -7.89
C GLU A 55 8.60 2.78 -6.66
N ASP A 56 8.83 1.66 -5.97
CA ASP A 56 8.08 1.33 -4.75
C ASP A 56 8.64 2.07 -3.53
N LEU A 57 7.88 3.06 -3.06
CA LEU A 57 8.18 3.84 -1.87
C LEU A 57 7.44 3.37 -0.62
N LEU A 58 6.56 2.36 -0.73
CA LEU A 58 5.83 1.84 0.43
C LEU A 58 6.75 1.35 1.56
N PRO A 59 7.90 0.70 1.29
CA PRO A 59 8.82 0.33 2.35
C PRO A 59 9.31 1.51 3.17
N GLU A 60 9.62 2.64 2.53
CA GLU A 60 10.09 3.84 3.22
C GLU A 60 8.95 4.53 3.96
N ILE A 61 7.78 4.67 3.29
CA ILE A 61 6.59 5.33 3.85
C ILE A 61 6.11 4.64 5.11
N TYR A 62 6.05 3.30 5.08
CA TYR A 62 5.60 2.50 6.22
C TYR A 62 6.75 2.03 7.11
N ASN A 63 7.98 2.47 6.83
CA ASN A 63 9.19 2.08 7.53
C ASN A 63 9.28 0.55 7.71
N TRP A 64 9.05 -0.19 6.61
CA TRP A 64 9.16 -1.63 6.58
C TRP A 64 10.58 -2.02 6.94
N ASP A 65 10.68 -2.90 7.93
CA ASP A 65 11.96 -3.48 8.30
C ASP A 65 12.35 -4.53 7.24
N LEU A 66 13.02 -4.07 6.19
CA LEU A 66 13.60 -4.91 5.15
C LEU A 66 14.98 -5.47 5.56
N SER A 67 15.47 -5.16 6.76
CA SER A 67 16.80 -5.60 7.23
C SER A 67 16.86 -7.11 7.49
N GLY A 68 15.71 -7.80 7.52
CA GLY A 68 15.63 -9.23 7.80
C GLY A 68 15.84 -9.60 9.27
N GLU A 69 15.96 -8.62 10.17
CA GLU A 69 15.98 -8.87 11.62
C GLU A 69 14.56 -9.15 12.12
N VAL A 70 14.11 -10.39 11.89
CA VAL A 70 12.96 -10.94 12.61
C VAL A 70 13.40 -11.09 14.07
N PHE A 71 13.13 -10.08 14.91
CA PHE A 71 13.26 -10.22 16.36
C PHE A 71 12.22 -11.25 16.83
N TYR A 72 12.71 -12.45 17.13
CA TYR A 72 11.96 -13.56 17.72
C TYR A 72 11.65 -13.31 19.20
#